data_AF-E9CQ71-F1
#
_entry.id   AF-E9CQ71-F1
#
_cell.length_a   1.000
_cell.length_b   1.000
_cell.length_c   1.000
_cell.angle_alpha   90.00
_cell.angle_beta   90.00
_cell.angle_gamma   90.00
#
_symmetry.space_group_name_H-M   'P 1'
#
loop_
_entity.id
_entity.type
_entity.pdbx_description
1 polymer ?
#
loop_
_entity_poly.entity_id
_entity_poly.type
_entity_poly.pdbx_seq_one_letter_code
_entity_poly.pdbx_strand_id
1 'polypeptide(L)' 'MSILALAEVKSFLLALQDGICTQLAQADGGAVFTEDQWTREEGGGGRSRVLANGTVFEQAGVNFSHVSG' A
#
# COMPACT_ATOMS: atom_id res chain seq x y z
N MET A 1 2.23 0.05 25.25
CA MET A 1 1.46 0.54 24.08
C MET A 1 0.16 -0.26 24.05
N SER A 2 -1.03 0.36 24.05
CA SER A 2 -2.27 -0.44 24.03
C SER A 2 -2.50 -1.02 22.63
N ILE A 3 -3.10 -2.20 22.57
CA ILE A 3 -3.42 -2.90 21.31
C ILE A 3 -4.35 -2.04 20.42
N LEU A 4 -5.20 -1.20 21.02
CA LEU A 4 -6.05 -0.25 20.29
C LEU A 4 -5.23 0.73 19.45
N ALA A 5 -4.17 1.31 20.01
CA ALA A 5 -3.36 2.31 19.30
C ALA A 5 -2.66 1.71 18.06
N LEU A 6 -2.22 0.45 18.13
CA LEU A 6 -1.60 -0.23 16.99
C LEU A 6 -2.62 -0.50 15.86
N ALA A 7 -3.84 -0.90 16.21
CA ALA A 7 -4.90 -1.13 15.23
C ALA A 7 -5.31 0.17 14.52
N GLU A 8 -5.39 1.29 15.26
CA GLU A 8 -5.69 2.62 14.71
C GLU A 8 -4.62 3.08 13.72
N VAL A 9 -3.33 2.96 14.09
CA VAL A 9 -2.21 3.32 13.20
C VAL A 9 -2.20 2.42 11.96
N LYS A 10 -2.44 1.11 12.10
CA LYS A 10 -2.54 0.19 10.96
C LYS A 10 -3.67 0.61 10.00
N SER A 11 -4.85 0.93 10.54
CA SER A 11 -5.98 1.38 9.72
C SER A 11 -5.68 2.69 9.00
N PHE A 12 -5.08 3.65 9.70
CA PHE A 12 -4.63 4.91 9.12
C PHE A 12 -3.65 4.70 7.97
N LEU A 13 -2.63 3.85 8.14
CA LEU A 13 -1.62 3.62 7.11
C LEU A 13 -2.18 2.88 5.88
N LEU A 14 -3.12 1.95 6.09
CA LEU A 14 -3.83 1.29 4.98
C LEU A 14 -4.68 2.30 4.19
N ALA A 15 -5.42 3.16 4.88
CA ALA A 15 -6.21 4.22 4.24
C ALA A 15 -5.31 5.24 3.53
N LEU A 16 -4.14 5.55 4.08
CA LEU A 16 -3.14 6.40 3.44
C LEU A 16 -2.62 5.78 2.14
N GLN A 17 -2.30 4.48 2.14
CA GLN A 17 -1.90 3.77 0.93
C GLN A 17 -3.00 3.82 -0.14
N ASP A 18 -4.26 3.61 0.25
CA ASP A 18 -5.40 3.71 -0.66
C ASP A 18 -5.50 5.12 -1.25
N GLY A 19 -5.43 6.16 -0.41
CA GLY A 19 -5.50 7.56 -0.85
C GLY A 19 -4.36 7.99 -1.78
N ILE A 20 -3.12 7.55 -1.52
CA ILE A 20 -1.98 7.82 -2.38
C ILE A 20 -2.14 7.13 -3.73
N CYS A 21 -2.51 5.84 -3.74
CA CYS A 21 -2.75 5.10 -4.98
C CYS A 21 -3.84 5.76 -5.83
N THR A 22 -4.95 6.19 -5.23
CA THR A 22 -6.02 6.88 -5.95
C THR A 22 -5.55 8.18 -6.59
N GLN A 23 -4.80 9.00 -5.85
CA GLN A 23 -4.31 10.29 -6.37
C GLN A 23 -3.26 10.11 -7.47
N LEU A 24 -2.34 9.15 -7.32
CA LEU A 24 -1.35 8.84 -8.34
C LEU A 24 -2.01 8.28 -9.61
N ALA A 25 -2.97 7.37 -9.47
CA ALA A 25 -3.76 6.84 -10.58
C ALA A 25 -4.48 7.96 -11.35
N GLN A 26 -5.11 8.90 -10.63
CA GLN A 26 -5.78 10.05 -11.24
C GLN A 26 -4.79 10.96 -11.98
N ALA A 27 -3.65 11.26 -11.35
CA ALA A 27 -2.60 12.07 -11.97
C ALA A 27 -2.01 11.41 -13.23
N ASP A 28 -1.97 10.08 -13.28
CA ASP A 28 -1.49 9.30 -14.43
C ASP A 28 -2.53 9.19 -15.58
N GLY A 29 -3.75 9.69 -15.40
CA GLY A 29 -4.82 9.60 -16.40
C GLY A 29 -5.71 8.35 -16.24
N GLY A 30 -5.75 7.76 -15.05
CA GLY A 30 -6.63 6.63 -14.72
C GLY A 30 -5.95 5.26 -14.74
N ALA A 31 -4.62 5.20 -14.72
CA ALA A 31 -3.89 3.94 -14.61
C ALA A 31 -4.20 3.22 -13.28
N VAL A 32 -4.13 1.90 -13.31
CA VAL A 32 -4.54 1.04 -12.18
C VAL A 32 -3.30 0.44 -11.52
N PHE A 33 -3.26 0.47 -10.19
CA PHE A 33 -2.26 -0.25 -9.42
C PHE A 33 -2.60 -1.74 -9.37
N THR A 34 -1.63 -2.59 -9.67
CA THR A 34 -1.67 -4.03 -9.35
C THR A 34 -1.28 -4.22 -7.89
N GLU A 35 -2.09 -4.98 -7.15
CA GLU A 35 -1.86 -5.27 -5.74
C GLU A 35 -1.34 -6.70 -5.55
N ASP A 36 -0.33 -6.84 -4.70
CA ASP A 36 0.18 -8.11 -4.20
C ASP A 36 0.13 -8.11 -2.67
N GLN A 37 -0.68 -9.01 -2.11
CA GLN A 37 -0.76 -9.24 -0.67
C GLN A 37 0.10 -10.44 -0.30
N TRP A 38 0.93 -10.26 0.72
CA TRP A 38 1.88 -11.29 1.13
C TRP A 38 1.95 -11.42 2.65
N THR A 39 2.35 -12.60 3.11
CA THR A 39 2.60 -12.96 4.50
C THR A 39 4.01 -13.51 4.66
N ARG A 40 4.56 -13.47 5.88
CA ARG A 40 5.85 -14.11 6.21
C ARG A 40 5.62 -15.24 7.20
N GLU A 41 6.36 -16.33 7.05
CA GLU A 41 6.33 -17.46 7.99
C GLU A 41 6.72 -17.03 9.41
N GLU A 42 7.66 -16.10 9.54
CA GLU A 42 8.11 -15.53 10.83
C GLU A 42 7.07 -14.59 11.48
N GLY A 43 6.01 -14.22 10.75
CA GLY A 43 4.92 -13.37 11.24
C GLY A 43 4.75 -12.05 10.49
N GLY A 44 3.50 -11.60 10.46
CA GLY A 44 3.09 -10.38 9.78
C GLY A 44 3.01 -10.52 8.26
N GLY A 45 3.13 -9.40 7.55
CA GLY A 45 2.93 -9.36 6.11
C GLY A 45 2.85 -7.94 5.55
N GLY A 46 2.30 -7.80 4.36
CA GLY A 46 2.15 -6.52 3.70
C GLY A 46 1.27 -6.56 2.47
N ARG A 47 1.16 -5.38 1.85
CA ARG A 47 0.41 -5.12 0.63
C ARG A 47 1.27 -4.22 -0.24
N SER A 48 1.85 -4.80 -1.27
CA SER A 48 2.62 -4.07 -2.28
C SER A 48 1.69 -3.64 -3.39
N ARG A 49 1.80 -2.40 -3.86
CA ARG A 49 1.02 -1.93 -5.01
C ARG A 49 1.94 -1.27 -6.03
N VAL A 50 1.83 -1.70 -7.28
CA VAL A 50 2.66 -1.20 -8.39
C VAL A 50 1.77 -0.78 -9.56
N LEU A 51 2.01 0.43 -10.06
CA LEU A 51 1.56 0.91 -11.35
C LEU A 51 2.78 0.87 -12.27
N ALA A 52 2.64 0.29 -13.45
CA ALA A 52 3.72 0.22 -14.45
C ALA A 52 3.17 0.56 -15.83
N ASN A 53 4.04 1.13 -16.69
CA ASN A 53 3.68 1.59 -18.03
C ASN A 53 2.57 2.65 -18.01
N GLY A 54 2.63 3.57 -17.05
CA GLY A 54 1.72 4.71 -16.95
C GLY A 54 2.02 5.79 -17.98
N THR A 55 1.09 6.74 -18.10
CA THR A 55 1.21 7.87 -19.04
C THR A 55 2.15 8.94 -18.50
N VAL A 56 2.14 9.15 -17.18
CA VAL A 56 2.98 10.15 -16.48
C VAL A 56 4.12 9.45 -15.74
N PHE A 57 3.81 8.36 -15.05
CA PHE A 57 4.75 7.54 -14.32
C PHE A 57 5.09 6.29 -15.14
N GLU A 58 6.33 6.18 -15.59
CA GLU A 58 6.84 4.92 -16.16
C GLU A 58 6.61 3.76 -15.16
N GLN A 59 6.85 4.02 -13.87
CA GLN A 59 6.52 3.12 -12.78
C GLN A 59 6.27 3.91 -11.47
N ALA A 60 5.30 3.46 -10.67
CA ALA A 60 5.04 3.96 -9.32
C ALA A 60 4.75 2.80 -8.35
N GLY A 61 5.26 2.88 -7.13
CA GLY A 61 5.07 1.86 -6.10
C GLY A 61 4.67 2.46 -4.76
N VAL A 62 3.64 1.89 -4.12
CA VAL A 62 3.19 2.29 -2.77
C VAL A 62 2.99 1.04 -1.94
N ASN A 63 3.86 0.80 -0.96
CA ASN A 63 3.87 -0.44 -0.20
C ASN A 63 3.50 -0.20 1.26
N PHE A 64 2.67 -1.09 1.80
CA PHE A 64 2.38 -1.18 3.23
C PHE A 64 2.98 -2.48 3.77
N SER A 65 3.57 -2.41 4.96
CA SER A 65 4.04 -3.59 5.69
C SER A 65 3.76 -3.47 7.18
N HIS A 66 3.37 -4.58 7.78
CA HIS A 66 3.25 -4.75 9.23
C HIS A 66 3.80 -6.14 9.56
N VAL A 67 5.07 -6.16 9.90
CA VAL A 67 5.84 -7.37 10.20
C VAL A 67 5.95 -7.56 11.71
N SER A 68 6.02 -8.81 12.15
CA SER A 68 6.20 -9.20 13.55
C SER A 68 7.09 -10.42 13.63
N GLY A 69 7.80 -10.59 14.75
CA GLY A 69 8.67 -11.73 15.05
C GLY A 69 9.13 -11.66 16.50
#